data_AF-A0A4Q4SRM1-F1
#
_entry.id   AF-A0A4Q4SRM1-F1
#
_cell.length_a   1.000
_cell.length_b   1.000
_cell.length_c   1.000
_cell.angle_alpha   90.00
_cell.angle_beta   90.00
_cell.angle_gamma   90.00
#
_symmetry.space_group_name_H-M   'P 1'
#
loop_
_entity.id
_entity.type
_entity.pdbx_description
1 polymer ?
#
loop_
_entity_poly.entity_id
_entity_poly.type
_entity_poly.pdbx_seq_one_letter_code
_entity_poly.pdbx_strand_id
1 'polypeptide(L)' 'MRTVLQRVKSASVTVDGQLVSSIGKGLLVLAAVSKHDTEKDVEAMASKILKAKLWDDESKDPPGRV' A
#
# COMPACT_ATOMS: atom_id res chain seq x y z
N MET A 1 -7.22 -13.86 -1.91
CA MET A 1 -7.12 -12.43 -1.59
C MET A 1 -6.57 -11.73 -2.80
N ARG A 2 -7.03 -10.52 -3.09
CA ARG A 2 -6.40 -9.66 -4.11
C ARG A 2 -6.08 -8.31 -3.50
N THR A 3 -4.95 -7.74 -3.89
CA THR A 3 -4.54 -6.41 -3.44
C THR A 3 -4.13 -5.56 -4.64
N VAL A 4 -4.45 -4.28 -4.58
CA VAL A 4 -3.92 -3.26 -5.49
C VAL A 4 -2.99 -2.38 -4.67
N LEU A 5 -1.73 -2.32 -5.09
CA LEU A 5 -0.70 -1.52 -4.43
C LEU A 5 -0.53 -0.22 -5.21
N GLN A 6 -0.60 0.91 -4.52
CA GLN A 6 -0.38 2.23 -5.09
C GLN A 6 0.77 2.89 -4.35
N ARG A 7 1.85 3.21 -5.07
CA ARG A 7 2.92 4.05 -4.54
C ARG A 7 2.42 5.49 -4.48
N VAL A 8 2.40 6.07 -3.29
CA VAL A 8 1.81 7.39 -3.05
C VAL A 8 2.82 8.34 -2.42
N LYS A 9 2.69 9.62 -2.74
CA LYS A 9 3.36 10.71 -2.01
C LYS A 9 2.67 10.97 -0.67
N SER A 10 1.36 10.75 -0.61
CA SER A 10 0.52 10.82 0.58
C SER A 10 -0.81 10.10 0.32
N ALA A 11 -1.46 9.60 1.36
CA ALA A 11 -2.84 9.10 1.30
C ALA A 11 -3.57 9.36 2.62
N SER A 12 -4.90 9.46 2.57
CA SER A 12 -5.73 9.66 3.76
C SER A 12 -7.08 8.97 3.64
N VAL A 13 -7.69 8.67 4.79
CA VAL A 13 -9.04 8.13 4.91
C VAL A 13 -9.88 9.10 5.73
N THR A 14 -11.05 9.42 5.20
CA THR A 14 -12.01 10.33 5.81
C THR A 14 -13.37 9.63 5.89
N VAL A 15 -14.04 9.73 7.03
CA VAL A 15 -15.42 9.23 7.23
C VAL A 15 -16.27 10.40 7.69
N ASP A 16 -17.40 10.65 7.02
CA ASP A 16 -18.29 11.77 7.30
C ASP A 16 -17.59 13.14 7.37
N GLY A 17 -16.57 13.33 6.52
CA GLY A 17 -15.77 14.57 6.48
C GLY A 17 -14.68 14.67 7.57
N GLN A 18 -14.60 13.71 8.50
CA GLN A 18 -13.56 13.69 9.54
C GLN A 18 -12.39 12.80 9.14
N LEU A 19 -11.17 13.33 9.26
CA LEU A 19 -9.95 12.58 9.00
C LEU A 19 -9.79 11.46 10.03
N VAL A 20 -9.79 10.22 9.57
CA VAL A 20 -9.57 9.03 10.41
C VAL A 20 -8.07 8.72 10.48
N SER A 21 -7.39 8.76 9.34
CA SER A 21 -5.96 8.44 9.27
C SER A 21 -5.32 9.04 8.01
N SER A 22 -4.01 9.27 8.07
CA SER A 22 -3.21 9.68 6.93
C SER A 22 -1.80 9.11 6.99
N ILE A 23 -1.18 9.00 5.82
CA ILE A 23 0.21 8.57 5.63
C ILE A 23 0.95 9.54 4.69
N GLY A 24 2.27 9.64 4.86
CA GLY A 24 3.17 10.35 3.95
C GLY A 24 3.62 9.49 2.76
N LYS A 25 4.87 9.67 2.30
CA LYS A 25 5.46 8.87 1.22
C LYS A 25 5.42 7.39 1.62
N GLY A 26 4.76 6.56 0.83
CA GLY A 26 4.51 5.18 1.22
C GLY A 26 3.67 4.42 0.21
N LEU A 27 2.89 3.48 0.75
CA LEU A 27 2.05 2.60 -0.04
C LEU A 27 0.61 2.66 0.46
N LEU A 28 -0.32 2.88 -0.46
CA LEU A 28 -1.74 2.64 -0.24
C LEU A 28 -2.07 1.24 -0.75
N VAL A 29 -2.66 0.42 0.12
CA VAL A 29 -3.04 -0.96 -0.19
C VAL A 29 -4.56 -1.07 -0.18
N LEU A 30 -5.15 -1.34 -1.34
CA LEU A 30 -6.56 -1.68 -1.45
C LEU A 30 -6.68 -3.20 -1.45
N ALA A 31 -7.20 -3.75 -0.36
CA ALA A 31 -7.34 -5.19 -0.19
C ALA A 31 -8.79 -5.64 -0.43
N ALA A 32 -8.95 -6.65 -1.29
CA ALA A 32 -10.20 -7.35 -1.53
C ALA A 32 -10.10 -8.78 -0.99
N VAL A 33 -11.01 -9.12 -0.08
CA VAL A 33 -11.10 -10.43 0.57
C VAL A 33 -12.32 -11.17 0.03
N SER A 34 -12.13 -12.43 -0.35
CA SER A 34 -13.16 -13.36 -0.83
C SER A 34 -13.51 -14.39 0.25
N LYS A 35 -14.67 -15.04 0.12
CA LYS A 35 -15.15 -16.07 1.07
C LYS A 35 -14.24 -17.29 1.21
N HIS A 36 -13.39 -17.53 0.21
CA HIS A 36 -12.46 -18.66 0.20
C HIS A 36 -11.05 -18.29 0.65
N ASP A 37 -10.83 -17.04 1.06
CA ASP A 37 -9.54 -16.59 1.54
C ASP A 37 -9.31 -17.08 2.96
N THR A 38 -8.13 -17.64 3.18
CA THR A 38 -7.70 -18.14 4.49
C THR A 38 -6.70 -17.17 5.13
N GLU A 39 -6.47 -17.30 6.44
CA GLU A 39 -5.44 -16.52 7.15
C GLU A 39 -4.06 -16.67 6.50
N LYS A 40 -3.76 -17.88 6.00
CA LYS A 40 -2.53 -18.16 5.26
C LYS A 40 -2.39 -17.32 3.99
N ASP A 41 -3.49 -17.03 3.30
CA ASP A 41 -3.48 -16.17 2.12
C ASP A 41 -3.16 -14.72 2.49
N VAL A 42 -3.68 -14.26 3.64
CA VAL A 42 -3.41 -12.91 4.19
C VAL A 42 -1.93 -12.78 4.55
N GLU A 43 -1.37 -13.72 5.30
CA GLU A 43 0.03 -13.72 5.69
C GLU A 43 0.97 -13.79 4.49
N ALA A 44 0.64 -14.64 3.52
CA ALA A 44 1.40 -14.75 2.27
C ALA A 44 1.35 -13.45 1.47
N MET A 45 0.20 -12.78 1.41
CA MET A 45 0.06 -11.50 0.72
C MET A 45 0.81 -10.37 1.45
N ALA A 46 0.66 -10.26 2.77
CA ALA A 46 1.37 -9.28 3.57
C ALA A 46 2.90 -9.43 3.42
N SER A 47 3.40 -10.66 3.48
CA SER A 47 4.81 -10.97 3.25
C SER A 47 5.28 -10.58 1.85
N LYS A 48 4.44 -10.77 0.83
CA LYS A 48 4.75 -10.35 -0.56
C LYS A 48 4.81 -8.83 -0.69
N ILE A 49 3.89 -8.11 -0.06
CA ILE A 49 3.85 -6.64 -0.08
C ILE A 49 5.11 -6.07 0.58
N LEU A 50 5.50 -6.59 1.75
CA LEU A 50 6.69 -6.13 2.47
C LEU A 50 8.00 -6.42 1.74
N LYS A 51 8.04 -7.50 0.94
CA LYS A 51 9.22 -7.87 0.14
C LYS A 51 9.25 -7.22 -1.23
N ALA A 52 8.17 -6.56 -1.65
CA ALA A 52 8.11 -5.92 -2.95
C ALA A 52 9.03 -4.69 -2.97
N LYS A 53 10.03 -4.71 -3.85
CA LYS A 53 10.94 -3.59 -4.09
C LYS A 53 10.24 -2.53 -4.94
N LEU A 54 9.36 -1.75 -4.31
CA LEU A 54 8.52 -0.73 -4.97
C LEU A 54 9.18 0.65 -5.04
N TRP A 55 10.35 0.79 -4.44
CA TRP A 55 11.19 1.97 -4.53
C TRP A 55 12.50 1.60 -5.20
N ASP A 56 13.01 2.53 -6.00
CA ASP A 56 14.36 2.48 -6.51
C ASP A 56 15.33 2.53 -5.32
N ASP A 57 16.49 1.89 -5.45
CA ASP A 57 17.56 1.99 -4.45
C ASP A 57 17.82 3.47 -4.14
N GLU A 58 18.11 3.79 -2.87
CA GLU A 58 18.37 5.14 -2.35
C GLU A 58 19.37 5.96 -3.21
N SER A 59 20.17 5.28 -4.05
CA SER A 59 21.11 5.86 -5.00
C SER A 59 20.49 6.52 -6.26
N LYS A 60 19.18 6.40 -6.52
CA LYS A 60 18.52 6.92 -7.73
C LYS A 60 17.15 7.54 -7.47
N ASP A 61 17.05 8.55 -6.60
CA ASP A 61 15.89 9.46 -6.63
C ASP A 61 16.28 10.68 -7.50
N PRO A 62 15.89 10.77 -8.80
CA PRO A 62 16.05 12.00 -9.55
C PRO A 62 15.07 13.05 -9.01
N PRO A 63 15.49 14.30 -8.80
CA PRO A 63 14.63 15.32 -8.24
C PRO A 63 13.49 15.62 -9.23
N GLY A 64 12.25 15.38 -8.80
CA GLY A 64 11.05 15.89 -9.46
C GLY A 64 10.80 15.36 -10.86
N ARG A 65 10.00 14.29 -10.97
CA ARG A 65 9.03 14.21 -12.07
C ARG A 65 7.64 14.48 -11.52
N VAL A 66 7.09 15.58 -12.03
CA VAL A 66 5.71 16.07 -11.84
C VAL A 66 4.76 15.07 -12.47
#